data_AF-A0A940VMI8-F1
#
_entry.id   AF-A0A940VMI8-F1
#
_cell.length_a   1.000
_cell.length_b   1.000
_cell.length_c   1.000
_cell.angle_alpha   90.00
_cell.angle_beta   90.00
_cell.angle_gamma   90.00
#
_symmetry.space_group_name_H-M   'P 1'
#
loop_
_entity.id
_entity.type
_entity.pdbx_description
1 polymer ?
#
loop_
_entity_poly.entity_id
_entity_poly.type
_entity_poly.pdbx_seq_one_letter_code
_entity_poly.pdbx_strand_id
1 'polypeptide(L)'
;MKKWVCKICGYEHTGDTPPDVCPICGVGPENFMLLTEVNTLKTDVVPGKQWKCTVCDYIHDGDDPPEVCPICGVGPDKFVLITNLAGALTEKTVAAADEGMYRAALEKISYGLYIVTSKDENKINGQCANTVFQISNQPSIIAVGINKRNLTHEYVMKNGVLAISILRENDIAAVRNFGFSSGRERNKFEAGGFIIGREGCPILKECVAYLEARIIPEKTVDVGTHSLFIAEVTSGGLVEDAECLTYALYQKLKSGKK
;
A
#
# COMPACT_ATOMS: atom_id res chain seq x y z
N MET A 1 28.40 -3.81 -31.43
CA MET A 1 28.38 -4.45 -30.11
C MET A 1 26.96 -4.79 -29.73
N LYS A 2 26.72 -6.05 -29.35
CA LYS A 2 25.42 -6.53 -28.88
C LYS A 2 25.30 -6.28 -27.37
N LYS A 3 24.06 -6.24 -26.88
CA LYS A 3 23.77 -6.21 -25.44
C LYS A 3 23.15 -7.54 -25.04
N TRP A 4 23.66 -8.13 -23.97
CA TRP A 4 23.22 -9.41 -23.42
C TRP A 4 22.70 -9.20 -22.01
N VAL A 5 21.65 -9.94 -21.65
CA VAL A 5 21.05 -9.90 -20.31
C VAL A 5 21.04 -11.31 -19.74
N CYS A 6 21.49 -11.45 -18.49
CA CYS A 6 21.36 -12.69 -17.74
C CYS A 6 19.88 -12.95 -17.43
N LYS A 7 19.34 -14.09 -17.88
CA LYS A 7 17.95 -14.52 -17.65
C LYS A 7 17.63 -14.74 -16.17
N ILE A 8 18.65 -14.94 -15.33
CA ILE A 8 18.50 -15.30 -13.92
C ILE A 8 18.46 -14.06 -13.01
N CYS A 9 19.37 -13.09 -13.22
CA CYS A 9 19.53 -11.95 -12.32
C CYS A 9 19.39 -10.57 -12.99
N GLY A 10 19.26 -10.52 -14.31
CA GLY A 10 19.12 -9.27 -15.06
C GLY A 10 20.42 -8.49 -15.31
N TYR A 11 21.60 -9.04 -14.99
CA TYR A 11 22.88 -8.40 -15.29
C TYR A 11 23.05 -8.14 -16.80
N GLU A 12 23.44 -6.92 -17.16
CA GLU A 12 23.67 -6.50 -18.54
C GLU A 12 25.16 -6.54 -18.91
N HIS A 13 25.45 -7.11 -20.07
CA HIS A 13 26.78 -7.16 -20.66
C HIS A 13 26.77 -6.58 -22.07
N THR A 14 27.78 -5.77 -22.41
CA THR A 14 27.95 -5.24 -23.78
C THR A 14 29.17 -5.89 -24.42
N GLY A 15 28.94 -6.63 -25.50
CA GLY A 15 29.95 -7.43 -26.17
C GLY A 15 29.37 -8.17 -27.37
N ASP A 16 30.21 -8.70 -28.25
CA ASP A 16 29.73 -9.45 -29.42
C ASP A 16 29.20 -10.85 -29.04
N THR A 17 29.66 -11.38 -27.89
CA THR A 17 29.22 -12.63 -27.24
C THR A 17 28.85 -12.35 -25.77
N PRO A 18 28.04 -13.22 -25.12
CA PRO A 18 27.79 -13.12 -23.68
C PRO A 18 29.07 -13.50 -22.89
N PRO A 19 29.16 -13.12 -21.60
CA PRO A 19 30.30 -13.52 -20.76
C PRO A 19 30.23 -15.02 -20.43
N ASP A 20 31.40 -15.65 -20.24
CA ASP A 20 31.51 -17.08 -19.88
C ASP A 20 30.90 -17.40 -18.50
N VAL A 21 30.86 -16.41 -17.60
CA VAL A 21 30.22 -16.52 -16.29
C VAL A 21 29.57 -15.19 -15.94
N CYS A 22 28.33 -15.24 -15.46
CA CYS A 22 27.65 -14.08 -14.92
C CYS A 22 28.36 -13.60 -13.64
N PRO A 23 28.82 -12.34 -13.55
CA PRO A 23 29.54 -11.84 -12.37
C PRO A 23 28.64 -11.67 -11.14
N ILE A 24 27.32 -11.70 -11.33
CA ILE A 24 26.35 -11.54 -10.23
C ILE A 24 25.88 -12.88 -9.68
N CYS A 25 25.55 -13.86 -10.52
CA CYS A 25 24.96 -15.14 -10.08
C CYS A 25 25.73 -16.40 -10.49
N GLY A 26 26.85 -16.28 -11.19
CA GLY A 26 27.75 -17.40 -11.47
C GLY A 26 27.29 -18.39 -12.55
N VAL A 27 26.18 -18.14 -13.24
CA VAL A 27 25.69 -19.00 -14.34
C VAL A 27 26.48 -18.80 -15.64
N GLY A 28 26.52 -19.85 -16.47
CA GLY A 28 27.22 -19.84 -17.76
C GLY A 28 26.54 -19.03 -18.87
N PRO A 29 27.18 -18.92 -20.06
CA PRO A 29 26.72 -18.09 -21.17
C PRO A 29 25.37 -18.54 -21.75
N GLU A 30 24.98 -19.80 -21.58
CA GLU A 30 23.67 -20.34 -21.99
C GLU A 30 22.48 -19.64 -21.31
N ASN A 31 22.74 -19.03 -20.16
CA ASN A 31 21.78 -18.26 -19.37
C ASN A 31 21.75 -16.77 -19.72
N PHE A 32 22.43 -16.35 -20.79
CA PHE A 32 22.33 -15.02 -21.36
C PHE A 32 21.48 -15.01 -22.63
N MET A 33 20.85 -13.88 -22.91
CA MET A 33 20.08 -13.64 -24.13
C MET A 33 20.27 -12.22 -24.64
N LEU A 34 20.03 -11.99 -25.93
CA LEU A 34 20.15 -10.67 -26.53
C LEU A 34 19.07 -9.73 -26.00
N LEU A 35 19.44 -8.50 -25.66
CA LEU A 35 18.50 -7.48 -25.15
C LEU A 35 17.36 -7.19 -26.15
N THR A 36 17.61 -7.34 -27.45
CA THR A 36 16.57 -7.24 -28.49
C THR A 36 15.53 -8.35 -28.37
N GLU A 37 15.94 -9.54 -27.93
CA GLU A 37 15.04 -10.67 -27.63
C GLU A 37 14.32 -10.49 -26.29
N VAL A 38 14.90 -9.76 -25.33
CA VAL A 38 14.23 -9.41 -24.06
C VAL A 38 13.01 -8.52 -24.32
N ASN A 39 13.10 -7.62 -25.30
CA ASN A 39 11.98 -6.77 -25.69
C ASN A 39 10.85 -7.56 -26.37
N THR A 40 11.16 -8.69 -27.02
CA THR A 40 10.15 -9.62 -27.56
C THR A 40 9.70 -10.67 -26.54
N LEU A 41 10.51 -11.01 -25.53
CA LEU A 41 10.18 -12.02 -24.51
C LEU A 41 9.43 -11.47 -23.30
N LYS A 42 9.26 -10.15 -23.17
CA LYS A 42 8.29 -9.58 -22.22
C LYS A 42 6.84 -9.97 -22.53
N THR A 43 6.55 -10.58 -23.69
CA THR A 43 5.24 -11.15 -24.01
C THR A 43 5.12 -12.64 -23.73
N ASP A 44 6.22 -13.39 -23.55
CA ASP A 44 6.19 -14.87 -23.57
C ASP A 44 6.87 -15.57 -22.40
N VAL A 45 7.27 -14.85 -21.35
CA VAL A 45 7.42 -15.47 -20.01
C VAL A 45 6.12 -15.21 -19.26
N VAL A 46 5.22 -16.18 -19.27
CA VAL A 46 4.10 -16.24 -18.32
C VAL A 46 4.65 -16.98 -17.10
N PRO A 47 5.06 -16.32 -16.00
CA PRO A 47 4.97 -16.99 -14.71
C PRO A 47 3.52 -17.45 -14.59
N GLY A 48 3.27 -18.69 -14.16
CA GLY A 48 1.91 -19.24 -14.05
C GLY A 48 0.92 -18.19 -13.54
N LYS A 49 -0.30 -18.18 -14.09
CA LYS A 49 -1.30 -17.14 -13.85
C LYS A 49 -1.31 -16.74 -12.37
N GLN A 50 -1.25 -15.43 -12.11
CA GLN A 50 -1.31 -14.91 -10.76
C GLN A 50 -2.68 -14.32 -10.52
N TRP A 51 -3.33 -14.71 -9.43
CA TRP A 51 -4.66 -14.24 -9.06
C TRP A 51 -4.56 -13.41 -7.79
N LYS A 52 -5.12 -12.20 -7.81
CA LYS A 52 -5.14 -11.31 -6.65
C LYS A 52 -6.52 -11.31 -5.99
N CYS A 53 -6.56 -11.56 -4.68
CA CYS A 53 -7.78 -11.37 -3.89
C CYS A 53 -8.12 -9.87 -3.82
N THR A 54 -9.31 -9.50 -4.28
CA THR A 54 -9.81 -8.12 -4.31
C THR A 54 -10.19 -7.55 -2.94
N VAL A 55 -10.11 -8.37 -1.88
CA VAL A 55 -10.50 -7.99 -0.51
C VAL A 55 -9.29 -7.75 0.38
N CYS A 56 -8.23 -8.55 0.26
CA CYS A 56 -7.07 -8.51 1.16
C CYS A 56 -5.71 -8.46 0.44
N ASP A 57 -5.72 -8.38 -0.89
CA ASP A 57 -4.53 -8.34 -1.75
C ASP A 57 -3.63 -9.58 -1.73
N TYR A 58 -4.08 -10.72 -1.16
CA TYR A 58 -3.37 -12.00 -1.29
C TYR A 58 -3.16 -12.37 -2.76
N ILE A 59 -1.96 -12.81 -3.11
CA ILE A 59 -1.60 -13.28 -4.46
C ILE A 59 -1.48 -14.80 -4.44
N HIS A 60 -2.18 -15.45 -5.36
CA HIS A 60 -2.12 -16.89 -5.60
C HIS A 60 -1.47 -17.15 -6.95
N ASP A 61 -0.46 -18.01 -6.97
CA ASP A 61 0.13 -18.56 -8.19
C ASP A 61 -0.59 -19.88 -8.55
N GLY A 62 -1.22 -19.94 -9.72
CA GLY A 62 -1.97 -21.11 -10.16
C GLY A 62 -2.82 -20.85 -11.40
N ASP A 63 -3.15 -21.89 -12.16
CA ASP A 63 -3.96 -21.73 -13.39
C ASP A 63 -5.37 -21.17 -13.12
N ASP A 64 -5.88 -21.39 -11.92
CA ASP A 64 -7.19 -20.97 -11.41
C ASP A 64 -7.05 -20.29 -10.04
N PRO A 65 -7.98 -19.40 -9.64
CA PRO A 65 -7.99 -18.85 -8.29
C PRO A 65 -8.31 -19.94 -7.24
N PRO A 66 -7.86 -19.78 -5.98
CA PRO A 66 -8.15 -20.77 -4.95
C PRO A 66 -9.64 -20.78 -4.60
N GLU A 67 -10.18 -21.95 -4.20
CA GLU A 67 -11.58 -22.07 -3.77
C GLU A 67 -11.91 -21.18 -2.56
N VAL A 68 -10.93 -20.92 -1.70
CA VAL A 68 -11.05 -20.01 -0.55
C VAL A 68 -9.75 -19.23 -0.39
N CYS A 69 -9.85 -17.91 -0.21
CA CYS A 69 -8.70 -17.07 0.11
C CYS A 69 -8.13 -17.43 1.50
N PRO A 70 -6.83 -17.79 1.62
CA PRO A 70 -6.24 -18.21 2.88
C PRO A 70 -6.07 -17.07 3.90
N ILE A 71 -6.21 -15.81 3.48
CA ILE A 71 -6.05 -14.64 4.36
C ILE A 71 -7.39 -14.12 4.89
N CYS A 72 -8.43 -14.05 4.05
CA CYS A 72 -9.72 -13.45 4.43
C CYS A 72 -10.96 -14.33 4.23
N GLY A 73 -10.81 -15.55 3.72
CA GLY A 73 -11.88 -16.55 3.66
C GLY A 73 -12.93 -16.34 2.55
N VAL A 74 -12.74 -15.40 1.62
CA VAL A 74 -13.66 -15.19 0.49
C VAL A 74 -13.45 -16.23 -0.62
N GLY A 75 -14.50 -16.48 -1.41
CA GLY A 75 -14.47 -17.43 -2.54
C GLY A 75 -13.70 -16.94 -3.77
N PRO A 76 -13.61 -17.80 -4.82
CA PRO A 76 -12.85 -17.52 -6.05
C PRO A 76 -13.43 -16.34 -6.84
N ASP A 77 -14.72 -16.02 -6.65
CA ASP A 77 -15.39 -14.87 -7.26
C ASP A 77 -14.81 -13.51 -6.80
N LYS A 78 -13.98 -13.51 -5.75
CA LYS A 78 -13.24 -12.33 -5.28
C LYS A 78 -11.80 -12.30 -5.73
N PHE A 79 -11.40 -13.14 -6.69
CA PHE A 79 -10.06 -13.11 -7.28
C PHE A 79 -10.10 -12.55 -8.71
N VAL A 80 -9.07 -11.80 -9.05
CA VAL A 80 -8.86 -11.25 -10.40
C VAL A 80 -7.50 -11.67 -10.93
N LEU A 81 -7.44 -12.03 -12.20
CA LEU A 81 -6.19 -12.37 -12.87
C LEU A 81 -5.33 -11.10 -12.96
N ILE A 82 -4.07 -11.19 -12.54
CA ILE A 82 -3.08 -10.14 -12.70
C ILE A 82 -2.57 -10.19 -14.14
N THR A 83 -3.05 -9.28 -14.97
CA THR A 83 -2.58 -9.09 -16.35
C THR A 83 -1.50 -8.01 -16.36
N ASN A 84 -0.23 -8.40 -16.30
CA ASN A 84 0.88 -7.44 -16.35
C ASN A 84 1.34 -7.22 -17.80
N LEU A 85 0.59 -6.43 -18.56
CA LEU A 85 1.00 -6.00 -19.90
C LEU A 85 1.63 -4.60 -19.81
N ALA A 86 2.90 -4.54 -19.42
CA ALA A 86 3.70 -3.34 -19.62
C ALA A 86 4.01 -3.18 -21.12
N GLY A 87 3.09 -2.56 -21.86
CA GLY A 87 3.19 -2.28 -23.29
C GLY A 87 3.13 -0.79 -23.62
N ALA A 88 3.37 -0.44 -24.89
CA ALA A 88 3.19 0.93 -25.35
C ALA A 88 1.70 1.35 -25.25
N LEU A 89 1.44 2.58 -24.79
CA LEU A 89 0.10 3.14 -24.79
C LEU A 89 -0.36 3.39 -26.24
N THR A 90 -1.39 2.67 -26.67
CA THR A 90 -2.01 2.79 -27.99
C THR A 90 -3.54 2.78 -27.87
N GLU A 91 -4.25 3.21 -28.92
CA GLU A 91 -5.71 3.11 -28.97
C GLU A 91 -6.18 1.65 -28.76
N LYS A 92 -5.47 0.68 -29.35
CA LYS A 92 -5.78 -0.74 -29.20
C LYS A 92 -5.63 -1.23 -27.76
N THR A 93 -4.58 -0.82 -27.04
CA THR A 93 -4.38 -1.22 -25.65
C THR A 93 -5.39 -0.56 -24.71
N VAL A 94 -5.84 0.67 -25.01
CA VAL A 94 -6.92 1.33 -24.26
C VAL A 94 -8.24 0.62 -24.49
N ALA A 95 -8.56 0.26 -25.73
CA ALA A 95 -9.78 -0.47 -26.07
C ALA A 95 -9.83 -1.89 -25.48
N ALA A 96 -8.67 -2.50 -25.23
CA ALA A 96 -8.54 -3.82 -24.62
C ALA A 96 -8.43 -3.80 -23.09
N ALA A 97 -8.52 -2.63 -22.45
CA ALA A 97 -8.39 -2.51 -21.00
C ALA A 97 -9.51 -3.25 -20.26
N ASP A 98 -9.13 -4.06 -19.28
CA ASP A 98 -10.03 -4.87 -18.46
C ASP A 98 -9.81 -4.63 -16.96
N GLU A 99 -10.52 -5.39 -16.13
CA GLU A 99 -10.41 -5.30 -14.67
C GLU A 99 -9.03 -5.66 -14.12
N GLY A 100 -8.35 -6.65 -14.69
CA GLY A 100 -6.99 -6.99 -14.29
C GLY A 100 -6.03 -5.82 -14.55
N MET A 101 -6.17 -5.18 -15.71
CA MET A 101 -5.30 -4.08 -16.13
C MET A 101 -5.49 -2.83 -15.27
N TYR A 102 -6.72 -2.38 -15.03
CA TYR A 102 -6.90 -1.18 -14.20
C TYR A 102 -6.52 -1.45 -12.74
N ARG A 103 -6.67 -2.68 -12.23
CA ARG A 103 -6.24 -3.03 -10.87
C ARG A 103 -4.73 -2.97 -10.72
N ALA A 104 -3.97 -3.41 -11.72
CA ALA A 104 -2.51 -3.20 -11.75
C ALA A 104 -2.15 -1.71 -11.83
N ALA A 105 -2.94 -0.90 -12.55
CA ALA A 105 -2.76 0.55 -12.61
C ALA A 105 -3.03 1.24 -11.26
N LEU A 106 -4.04 0.79 -10.50
CA LEU A 106 -4.34 1.31 -9.15
C LEU A 106 -3.16 1.15 -8.18
N GLU A 107 -2.33 0.12 -8.34
CA GLU A 107 -1.10 -0.08 -7.53
C GLU A 107 -0.03 0.98 -7.78
N LYS A 108 -0.14 1.76 -8.87
CA LYS A 108 0.77 2.87 -9.18
C LYS A 108 0.38 4.18 -8.49
N ILE A 109 -0.79 4.24 -7.85
CA ILE A 109 -1.16 5.41 -7.04
C ILE A 109 -0.26 5.44 -5.80
N SER A 110 0.35 6.60 -5.57
CA SER A 110 1.28 6.79 -4.45
C SER A 110 0.53 7.17 -3.18
N TYR A 111 0.98 6.63 -2.06
CA TYR A 111 0.44 6.92 -0.74
C TYR A 111 1.57 7.01 0.29
N GLY A 112 1.40 7.91 1.26
CA GLY A 112 2.10 7.81 2.54
C GLY A 112 1.52 6.69 3.40
N LEU A 113 2.08 6.52 4.60
CA LEU A 113 1.58 5.59 5.59
C LEU A 113 1.43 6.28 6.95
N TYR A 114 0.27 6.07 7.57
CA TYR A 114 -0.19 6.86 8.69
C TYR A 114 -0.81 5.97 9.76
N ILE A 115 -0.74 6.41 11.02
CA ILE A 115 -1.62 5.89 12.06
C ILE A 115 -2.75 6.89 12.28
N VAL A 116 -3.97 6.47 11.99
CA VAL A 116 -5.19 7.24 12.24
C VAL A 116 -5.77 6.78 13.56
N THR A 117 -5.97 7.70 14.49
CA THR A 117 -6.49 7.42 15.82
C THR A 117 -7.76 8.20 16.10
N SER A 118 -8.55 7.67 17.01
CA SER A 118 -9.72 8.35 17.57
C SER A 118 -9.98 7.81 18.97
N LYS A 119 -10.98 8.36 19.64
CA LYS A 119 -11.34 8.03 21.02
C LYS A 119 -12.83 7.81 21.15
N ASP A 120 -13.21 7.08 22.18
CA ASP A 120 -14.59 7.01 22.67
C ASP A 120 -14.59 7.06 24.19
N GLU A 121 -15.12 8.14 24.76
CA GLU A 121 -15.03 8.44 26.19
C GLU A 121 -13.58 8.32 26.71
N ASN A 122 -13.29 7.34 27.57
CA ASN A 122 -11.96 7.06 28.14
C ASN A 122 -11.18 5.99 27.35
N LYS A 123 -11.73 5.49 26.24
CA LYS A 123 -11.10 4.49 25.39
C LYS A 123 -10.45 5.16 24.20
N ILE A 124 -9.32 4.62 23.79
CA ILE A 124 -8.56 5.07 22.62
C ILE A 124 -8.38 3.92 21.64
N ASN A 125 -8.37 4.23 20.35
CA ASN A 125 -8.10 3.23 19.32
C ASN A 125 -7.37 3.86 18.11
N GLY A 126 -6.69 3.03 17.33
CA GLY A 126 -6.03 3.44 16.10
C GLY A 126 -5.96 2.34 15.04
N GLN A 127 -5.72 2.75 13.80
CA GLN A 127 -5.43 1.86 12.69
C GLN A 127 -4.29 2.40 11.82
N CYS A 128 -3.60 1.52 11.10
CA CYS A 128 -2.75 1.93 9.99
C CYS A 128 -3.65 2.30 8.78
N ALA A 129 -3.42 3.44 8.15
CA ALA A 129 -4.09 3.90 6.95
C ALA A 129 -3.06 4.41 5.94
N ASN A 130 -3.35 4.26 4.64
CA ASN A 130 -2.60 4.91 3.56
C ASN A 130 -3.44 5.98 2.85
N THR A 131 -4.77 5.87 2.86
CA THR A 131 -5.69 6.83 2.24
C THR A 131 -5.90 8.08 3.12
N VAL A 132 -4.90 8.95 3.12
CA VAL A 132 -4.95 10.30 3.70
C VAL A 132 -4.37 11.28 2.70
N PHE A 133 -5.08 12.36 2.39
CA PHE A 133 -4.58 13.43 1.52
C PHE A 133 -5.27 14.76 1.80
N GLN A 134 -4.58 15.85 1.50
CA GLN A 134 -5.12 17.21 1.60
C GLN A 134 -6.02 17.53 0.39
N ILE A 135 -7.15 18.19 0.66
CA ILE A 135 -8.12 18.64 -0.34
C ILE A 135 -8.04 20.17 -0.54
N SER A 136 -7.95 20.93 0.55
CA SER A 136 -7.92 22.40 0.52
C SER A 136 -6.92 22.94 1.54
N ASN A 137 -6.38 24.12 1.29
CA ASN A 137 -5.54 24.87 2.21
C ASN A 137 -6.26 26.08 2.84
N GLN A 138 -7.44 26.48 2.35
CA GLN A 138 -8.25 27.56 2.89
C GLN A 138 -9.75 27.18 2.91
N PRO A 139 -10.29 26.64 4.03
CA PRO A 139 -9.57 26.16 5.23
C PRO A 139 -8.73 24.90 4.93
N SER A 140 -7.89 24.50 5.88
CA SER A 140 -7.10 23.27 5.75
C SER A 140 -7.99 22.04 5.90
N ILE A 141 -8.34 21.42 4.77
CA ILE A 141 -9.23 20.25 4.71
C ILE A 141 -8.48 19.03 4.23
N ILE A 142 -8.72 17.89 4.88
CA ILE A 142 -8.19 16.57 4.51
C ILE A 142 -9.30 15.55 4.26
N ALA A 143 -8.99 14.53 3.47
CA ALA A 143 -9.79 13.32 3.30
C ALA A 143 -9.10 12.13 3.97
N VAL A 144 -9.87 11.30 4.68
CA VAL A 144 -9.40 10.05 5.30
C VAL A 144 -10.36 8.92 4.97
N GLY A 145 -9.88 7.90 4.26
CA GLY A 145 -10.65 6.70 3.93
C GLY A 145 -10.52 5.64 5.02
N ILE A 146 -11.61 5.26 5.67
CA ILE A 146 -11.60 4.26 6.76
C ILE A 146 -12.66 3.19 6.50
N ASN A 147 -12.25 1.92 6.63
CA ASN A 147 -13.15 0.78 6.45
C ASN A 147 -14.20 0.75 7.56
N LYS A 148 -15.49 0.56 7.18
CA LYS A 148 -16.63 0.58 8.13
C LYS A 148 -16.57 -0.54 9.19
N ARG A 149 -15.77 -1.58 8.98
CA ARG A 149 -15.59 -2.67 9.96
C ARG A 149 -14.60 -2.32 11.08
N ASN A 150 -13.77 -1.30 10.89
CA ASN A 150 -12.69 -0.99 11.82
C ASN A 150 -13.22 -0.23 13.04
N LEU A 151 -12.73 -0.57 14.24
CA LEU A 151 -13.14 0.13 15.47
C LEU A 151 -12.81 1.63 15.41
N THR A 152 -11.75 2.01 14.68
CA THR A 152 -11.41 3.43 14.47
C THR A 152 -12.52 4.16 13.72
N HIS A 153 -13.17 3.51 12.74
CA HIS A 153 -14.31 4.10 12.02
C HIS A 153 -15.46 4.39 12.98
N GLU A 154 -15.82 3.43 13.84
CA GLU A 154 -16.87 3.62 14.85
C GLU A 154 -16.57 4.81 15.78
N TYR A 155 -15.32 4.93 16.24
CA TYR A 155 -14.92 6.01 17.14
C TYR A 155 -14.98 7.37 16.44
N VAL A 156 -14.51 7.46 15.18
CA VAL A 156 -14.59 8.67 14.36
C VAL A 156 -16.05 9.06 14.10
N MET A 157 -16.91 8.11 13.72
CA MET A 157 -18.34 8.35 13.51
C MET A 157 -19.02 8.88 14.77
N LYS A 158 -18.70 8.31 15.93
CA LYS A 158 -19.35 8.67 17.22
C LYS A 158 -18.86 10.01 17.76
N ASN A 159 -17.56 10.31 17.62
CA ASN A 159 -16.94 11.44 18.31
C ASN A 159 -16.56 12.61 17.38
N GLY A 160 -16.56 12.42 16.06
CA GLY A 160 -16.29 13.48 15.09
C GLY A 160 -14.87 14.04 15.13
N VAL A 161 -13.92 13.31 15.73
CA VAL A 161 -12.52 13.71 15.87
C VAL A 161 -11.58 12.58 15.48
N LEU A 162 -10.45 12.95 14.90
CA LEU A 162 -9.33 12.05 14.64
C LEU A 162 -7.99 12.75 14.81
N ALA A 163 -6.94 11.96 15.03
CA ALA A 163 -5.56 12.39 14.84
C ALA A 163 -4.85 11.49 13.84
N ILE A 164 -3.84 12.05 13.17
CA ILE A 164 -3.01 11.38 12.16
C ILE A 164 -1.57 11.52 12.60
N SER A 165 -0.87 10.40 12.75
CA SER A 165 0.59 10.36 12.92
C SER A 165 1.24 9.88 11.63
N ILE A 166 2.12 10.70 11.05
CA ILE A 166 2.83 10.43 9.80
C ILE A 166 4.09 9.61 10.12
N LEU A 167 4.15 8.38 9.59
CA LEU A 167 5.18 7.41 9.98
C LEU A 167 6.53 7.71 9.32
N ARG A 168 7.63 7.40 10.03
CA ARG A 168 8.97 7.38 9.47
C ARG A 168 9.20 6.12 8.65
N GLU A 169 10.13 6.16 7.69
CA GLU A 169 10.50 5.01 6.86
C GLU A 169 10.74 3.69 7.61
N ASN A 170 11.24 3.75 8.85
CA ASN A 170 11.58 2.57 9.65
C ASN A 170 10.47 2.09 10.61
N ASP A 171 9.29 2.73 10.65
CA ASP A 171 8.21 2.44 11.61
C ASP A 171 7.36 1.20 11.26
N ILE A 172 7.99 0.14 10.77
CA ILE A 172 7.33 -1.13 10.41
C ILE A 172 6.62 -1.76 11.61
N ALA A 173 7.15 -1.55 12.82
CA ALA A 173 6.52 -2.02 14.06
C ALA A 173 5.16 -1.35 14.31
N ALA A 174 5.03 -0.04 14.06
CA ALA A 174 3.77 0.68 14.19
C ALA A 174 2.74 0.15 13.17
N VAL A 175 3.16 -0.03 11.92
CA VAL A 175 2.30 -0.62 10.88
C VAL A 175 1.78 -2.00 11.31
N ARG A 176 2.66 -2.85 11.87
CA ARG A 176 2.25 -4.18 12.32
C ARG A 176 1.26 -4.13 13.47
N ASN A 177 1.56 -3.31 14.47
CA ASN A 177 0.74 -3.19 15.68
C ASN A 177 -0.66 -2.63 15.37
N PHE A 178 -0.73 -1.59 14.54
CA PHE A 178 -1.99 -0.91 14.24
C PHE A 178 -2.74 -1.47 13.03
N GLY A 179 -2.08 -2.23 12.15
CA GLY A 179 -2.63 -2.73 10.88
C GLY A 179 -3.15 -4.18 10.88
N PHE A 180 -2.64 -5.08 11.75
CA PHE A 180 -2.97 -6.52 11.70
C PHE A 180 -3.79 -7.04 12.88
N SER A 181 -4.28 -6.15 13.75
CA SER A 181 -5.14 -6.53 14.87
C SER A 181 -6.32 -5.58 15.01
N SER A 182 -7.42 -6.07 15.58
CA SER A 182 -8.58 -5.26 15.92
C SER A 182 -8.40 -4.67 17.32
N GLY A 183 -8.70 -3.37 17.48
CA GLY A 183 -8.72 -2.72 18.80
C GLY A 183 -9.81 -3.27 19.73
N ARG A 184 -10.74 -4.07 19.20
CA ARG A 184 -11.76 -4.79 20.00
C ARG A 184 -11.18 -5.99 20.75
N GLU A 185 -10.10 -6.55 20.24
CA GLU A 185 -9.47 -7.76 20.78
C GLU A 185 -8.20 -7.45 21.58
N ARG A 186 -7.48 -6.40 21.18
CA ARG A 186 -6.20 -6.03 21.78
C ARG A 186 -6.09 -4.53 21.97
N ASN A 187 -5.57 -4.11 23.12
CA ASN A 187 -5.15 -2.74 23.31
C ASN A 187 -3.83 -2.47 22.57
N LYS A 188 -3.92 -1.67 21.50
CA LYS A 188 -2.79 -1.34 20.63
C LYS A 188 -1.82 -0.32 21.24
N PHE A 189 -2.20 0.34 22.34
CA PHE A 189 -1.42 1.40 22.98
C PHE A 189 -0.67 0.94 24.23
N GLU A 190 -0.67 -0.36 24.54
CA GLU A 190 0.15 -0.92 25.62
C GLU A 190 1.65 -0.84 25.32
N ALA A 191 2.01 -0.92 24.03
CA ALA A 191 3.38 -0.82 23.56
C ALA A 191 3.56 0.49 22.76
N GLY A 192 4.61 1.25 23.08
CA GLY A 192 4.94 2.51 22.43
C GLY A 192 4.41 3.75 23.18
N GLY A 193 5.02 4.89 22.92
CA GLY A 193 4.67 6.16 23.56
C GLY A 193 3.65 6.95 22.74
N PHE A 194 2.63 7.49 23.41
CA PHE A 194 1.69 8.45 22.82
C PHE A 194 1.49 9.66 23.73
N ILE A 195 0.90 10.72 23.16
CA ILE A 195 0.45 11.93 23.84
C ILE A 195 -1.03 12.10 23.50
N ILE A 196 -1.85 12.51 24.47
CA ILE A 196 -3.24 12.88 24.19
C ILE A 196 -3.26 14.30 23.61
N GLY A 197 -3.74 14.41 22.37
CA GLY A 197 -3.89 15.68 21.66
C GLY A 197 -5.00 16.56 22.23
N ARG A 198 -5.12 17.78 21.69
CA ARG A 198 -6.15 18.76 22.10
C ARG A 198 -7.57 18.24 21.86
N GLU A 199 -7.75 17.38 20.86
CA GLU A 199 -9.03 16.75 20.51
C GLU A 199 -9.29 15.44 21.30
N GLY A 200 -8.38 15.09 22.22
CA GLY A 200 -8.48 13.86 23.04
C GLY A 200 -8.04 12.59 22.32
N CYS A 201 -7.61 12.68 21.06
CA CYS A 201 -7.10 11.55 20.30
C CYS A 201 -5.62 11.27 20.64
N PRO A 202 -5.17 10.00 20.69
CA PRO A 202 -3.76 9.71 20.94
C PRO A 202 -2.92 10.00 19.69
N ILE A 203 -1.81 10.70 19.88
CA ILE A 203 -0.79 10.99 18.86
C ILE A 203 0.45 10.18 19.20
N LEU A 204 1.02 9.44 18.24
CA LEU A 204 2.25 8.70 18.48
C LEU A 204 3.42 9.67 18.67
N LYS A 205 4.25 9.44 19.70
CA LYS A 205 5.49 10.23 19.90
C LYS A 205 6.50 10.00 18.79
N GLU A 206 6.51 8.76 18.32
CA GLU A 206 7.36 8.21 17.29
C GLU A 206 6.71 8.44 15.92
N CYS A 207 6.81 9.67 15.39
CA CYS A 207 6.28 10.05 14.08
C CYS A 207 7.03 11.27 13.53
N VAL A 208 7.00 11.48 12.21
CA VAL A 208 7.61 12.66 11.54
C VAL A 208 6.82 13.92 11.86
N ALA A 209 5.50 13.83 11.78
CA ALA A 209 4.57 14.92 12.01
C ALA A 209 3.20 14.38 12.40
N TYR A 210 2.37 15.26 12.96
CA TYR A 210 0.99 14.91 13.31
C TYR A 210 -0.01 15.99 12.92
N LEU A 211 -1.26 15.57 12.76
CA LEU A 211 -2.42 16.43 12.58
C LEU A 211 -3.55 16.00 13.51
N GLU A 212 -4.32 16.94 14.01
CA GLU A 212 -5.63 16.72 14.63
C GLU A 212 -6.70 17.36 13.76
N ALA A 213 -7.84 16.70 13.61
CA ALA A 213 -8.90 17.17 12.74
C ALA A 213 -10.30 16.86 13.29
N ARG A 214 -11.24 17.75 12.97
CA ARG A 214 -12.66 17.58 13.24
C ARG A 214 -13.38 17.21 11.96
N ILE A 215 -14.20 16.16 12.01
CA ILE A 215 -15.01 15.73 10.89
C ILE A 215 -16.06 16.80 10.57
N ILE A 216 -16.28 17.05 9.28
CA ILE A 216 -17.39 17.84 8.76
C ILE A 216 -18.49 16.84 8.37
N PRO A 217 -19.49 16.58 9.24
CA PRO A 217 -20.39 15.42 9.07
C PRO A 217 -21.16 15.46 7.76
N GLU A 218 -21.63 16.64 7.35
CA GLU A 218 -22.38 16.85 6.12
C GLU A 218 -21.55 16.65 4.84
N LYS A 219 -20.23 16.55 4.95
CA LYS A 219 -19.32 16.26 3.83
C LYS A 219 -18.78 14.83 3.85
N THR A 220 -19.12 14.03 4.85
CA THR A 220 -18.68 12.63 4.90
C THR A 220 -19.42 11.82 3.83
N VAL A 221 -18.68 11.05 3.04
CA VAL A 221 -19.23 10.33 1.88
C VAL A 221 -19.17 8.81 2.12
N ASP A 222 -20.28 8.14 1.86
CA ASP A 222 -20.33 6.68 1.77
C ASP A 222 -19.79 6.23 0.42
N VAL A 223 -18.75 5.39 0.42
CA VAL A 223 -18.11 4.87 -0.80
C VAL A 223 -18.05 3.34 -0.80
N GLY A 224 -19.10 2.70 -0.26
CA GLY A 224 -19.25 1.24 -0.22
C GLY A 224 -18.69 0.63 1.06
N THR A 225 -17.54 -0.05 0.98
CA THR A 225 -16.92 -0.71 2.15
C THR A 225 -16.26 0.28 3.12
N HIS A 226 -16.05 1.52 2.68
CA HIS A 226 -15.40 2.58 3.44
C HIS A 226 -16.31 3.80 3.56
N SER A 227 -16.05 4.62 4.57
CA SER A 227 -16.45 6.03 4.58
C SER A 227 -15.24 6.89 4.23
N LEU A 228 -15.45 7.90 3.40
CA LEU A 228 -14.49 8.97 3.17
C LEU A 228 -14.85 10.13 4.08
N PHE A 229 -14.09 10.28 5.17
CA PHE A 229 -14.26 11.37 6.11
C PHE A 229 -13.60 12.63 5.56
N ILE A 230 -14.35 13.73 5.53
CA ILE A 230 -13.84 15.06 5.20
C ILE A 230 -13.68 15.81 6.51
N ALA A 231 -12.48 16.29 6.81
CA ALA A 231 -12.15 16.86 8.11
C ALA A 231 -11.38 18.16 7.97
N GLU A 232 -11.69 19.13 8.83
CA GLU A 232 -10.91 20.35 8.99
C GLU A 232 -9.80 20.12 10.00
N VAL A 233 -8.57 20.47 9.62
CA VAL A 233 -7.39 20.37 10.50
C VAL A 233 -7.47 21.48 11.54
N THR A 234 -7.45 21.11 12.82
CA THR A 234 -7.54 22.05 13.94
C THR A 234 -6.20 22.29 14.63
N SER A 235 -5.24 21.38 14.47
CA SER A 235 -3.92 21.42 15.10
C SER A 235 -2.97 20.48 14.36
N GLY A 236 -1.66 20.71 14.49
CA GLY A 236 -0.64 19.86 13.91
C GLY A 236 0.75 20.41 14.15
N GLY A 237 1.77 19.60 13.87
CA GLY A 237 3.15 19.99 14.05
C GLY A 237 4.14 18.99 13.44
N LEU A 238 5.31 19.52 13.08
CA LEU A 238 6.49 18.71 12.79
C LEU A 238 7.10 18.24 14.11
N VAL A 239 7.40 16.96 14.21
CA VAL A 239 8.01 16.33 15.39
C VAL A 239 9.49 16.11 15.16
N GLU A 240 9.88 15.67 13.96
CA GLU A 240 11.26 15.48 13.54
C GLU A 240 11.45 15.71 12.04
N ASP A 241 12.69 15.99 11.63
CA ASP A 241 13.09 16.09 10.22
C ASP A 241 13.61 14.73 9.75
N ALA A 242 12.69 13.87 9.31
CA ALA A 242 12.98 12.51 8.86
C ALA A 242 12.13 12.13 7.65
N GLU A 243 12.61 11.18 6.86
CA GLU A 243 11.90 10.67 5.69
C GLU A 243 10.62 9.91 6.09
N CYS A 244 9.55 10.14 5.32
CA CYS A 244 8.25 9.56 5.55
C CYS A 244 8.13 8.16 4.93
N LEU A 245 7.49 7.23 5.63
CA LEU A 245 7.17 5.92 5.08
C LEU A 245 6.10 6.03 4.00
N THR A 246 6.48 5.69 2.78
CA THR A 246 5.53 5.48 1.69
C THR A 246 4.99 4.06 1.69
N TYR A 247 3.77 3.86 1.18
CA TYR A 247 3.20 2.52 1.01
C TYR A 247 4.06 1.66 0.07
N ALA A 248 4.62 2.26 -0.98
CA ALA A 248 5.52 1.59 -1.91
C ALA A 248 6.81 1.09 -1.21
N LEU A 249 7.42 1.92 -0.36
CA LEU A 249 8.58 1.51 0.44
C LEU A 249 8.22 0.39 1.41
N TYR A 250 7.09 0.49 2.11
CA TYR A 250 6.60 -0.57 2.99
C TYR A 250 6.44 -1.91 2.26
N GLN A 251 5.88 -1.92 1.05
CA GLN A 251 5.71 -3.15 0.25
C GLN A 251 7.04 -3.77 -0.18
N LYS A 252 8.05 -2.94 -0.51
CA LYS A 252 9.42 -3.41 -0.77
C LYS A 252 10.03 -4.07 0.49
N LEU A 253 9.93 -3.40 1.63
CA LEU A 253 10.45 -3.91 2.90
C LEU A 253 9.75 -5.21 3.33
N LYS A 254 8.43 -5.32 3.12
CA LYS A 254 7.66 -6.54 3.42
C LYS A 254 8.06 -7.72 2.53
N SER A 255 8.34 -7.48 1.24
CA SER A 255 8.68 -8.54 0.29
C SER A 255 10.15 -8.99 0.35
N GLY A 256 10.97 -8.38 1.21
CA GLY A 256 12.41 -8.67 1.32
C GLY A 256 13.22 -8.26 0.07
N LYS A 257 12.59 -7.59 -0.90
CA LYS A 257 13.24 -7.08 -2.11
C LYS A 257 13.90 -5.75 -1.77
N LYS A 258 15.22 -5.80 -1.54
CA LYS A 258 16.08 -4.61 -1.47
C LYS A 258 16.34 -4.07 -2.86
#